data_AF-A0AA87AQ33-F1
#
_entry.id   AF-A0AA87AQ33-F1
#
_cell.length_a   1.000
_cell.length_b   1.000
_cell.length_c   1.000
_cell.angle_alpha   90.00
_cell.angle_beta   90.00
_cell.angle_gamma   90.00
#
_symmetry.space_group_name_H-M   'P 1'
#
loop_
_entity.id
_entity.type
_entity.pdbx_description
1 polymer ?
#
loop_
_entity_poly.entity_id
_entity_poly.type
_entity_poly.pdbx_seq_one_letter_code
_entity_poly.pdbx_strand_id
1 'polypeptide(L)'
;MKYFYQKDSEEILSELETSNSGLSENEAKSRLEKHGLNKLPEAPRPSAFQIFLNQFKDLIVLILIVAAVISGFTGDHESSIVIIIVLIINAILGTTQTLNAQRSVDSLKQLSVPKVKVIRNGVKQEINSEQLTVGDIIEFEAGDMIVADARIIEASSLQRLGCL
;
A
#
# COMPACT_ATOMS: atom_id res chain seq x y z
N MET A 1 28.75 -12.37 9.79
CA MET A 1 27.33 -12.12 10.11
C MET A 1 26.53 -13.33 9.67
N LYS A 2 25.91 -14.08 10.60
CA LYS A 2 24.94 -15.13 10.25
C LYS A 2 23.63 -14.46 9.88
N TYR A 3 22.99 -14.93 8.81
CA TYR A 3 21.61 -14.51 8.48
C TYR A 3 20.62 -15.10 9.51
N PHE A 4 19.46 -14.45 9.71
CA PHE A 4 18.42 -14.89 10.65
C PHE A 4 17.97 -16.35 10.45
N TYR A 5 18.01 -16.89 9.23
CA TYR A 5 17.66 -18.29 8.97
C TYR A 5 18.71 -19.30 9.44
N GLN A 6 19.93 -18.86 9.75
CA GLN A 6 21.06 -19.70 10.19
C GLN A 6 21.26 -19.68 11.72
N LYS A 7 20.49 -18.84 12.43
CA LYS A 7 20.57 -18.72 13.88
C LYS A 7 19.53 -19.62 14.54
N ASP A 8 19.89 -20.13 15.72
CA ASP A 8 18.97 -20.90 16.55
C ASP A 8 17.90 -19.97 17.14
N SER A 9 16.75 -20.53 17.51
CA SER A 9 15.62 -19.78 18.08
C SER A 9 16.05 -19.00 19.32
N GLU A 10 16.83 -19.61 20.22
CA GLU A 10 17.35 -18.96 21.43
C GLU A 10 18.28 -17.78 21.13
N GLU A 11 19.13 -17.90 20.09
CA GLU A 11 20.03 -16.83 19.66
C GLU A 11 19.24 -15.62 19.13
N ILE A 12 18.15 -15.88 18.40
CA ILE A 12 17.26 -14.84 17.84
C ILE A 12 16.41 -14.19 18.93
N LEU A 13 15.88 -14.97 19.87
CA LEU A 13 15.12 -14.45 21.01
C LEU A 13 15.98 -13.51 21.84
N SER A 14 17.24 -13.90 22.10
CA SER A 14 18.20 -13.05 22.82
C SER A 14 18.59 -11.79 22.04
N GLU A 15 18.79 -11.89 20.72
CA GLU A 15 19.18 -10.74 19.87
C GLU A 15 18.02 -9.75 19.66
N LEU A 16 16.78 -10.23 19.60
CA LEU A 16 15.58 -9.42 19.48
C LEU A 16 15.01 -8.99 20.83
N GLU A 17 15.71 -9.29 21.93
CA GLU A 17 15.31 -8.99 23.32
C GLU A 17 13.85 -9.42 23.60
N THR A 18 13.44 -10.58 23.07
CA THR A 18 12.07 -11.08 23.21
C THR A 18 12.08 -12.43 23.93
N SER A 19 10.95 -12.80 24.50
CA SER A 19 10.78 -14.02 25.29
C SER A 19 9.71 -14.92 24.68
N ASN A 20 9.66 -16.20 25.07
CA ASN A 20 8.60 -17.12 24.62
C ASN A 20 7.18 -16.65 25.01
N SER A 21 7.04 -15.73 25.98
CA SER A 21 5.77 -15.09 26.34
C SER A 21 5.42 -13.88 25.45
N GLY A 22 6.20 -13.61 24.41
CA GLY A 22 6.02 -12.46 23.52
C GLY A 22 6.48 -11.13 24.12
N LEU A 23 6.20 -10.05 23.39
CA LEU A 23 6.54 -8.69 23.81
C LEU A 23 5.52 -8.13 24.81
N SER A 24 5.93 -7.16 25.62
CA SER A 24 4.96 -6.35 26.36
C SER A 24 4.28 -5.32 25.45
N GLU A 25 3.07 -4.88 25.80
CA GLU A 25 2.36 -3.87 24.99
C GLU A 25 3.11 -2.53 24.91
N ASN A 26 3.76 -2.13 26.00
CA ASN A 26 4.59 -0.93 26.05
C ASN A 26 5.82 -1.04 25.14
N GLU A 27 6.45 -2.20 25.13
CA GLU A 27 7.61 -2.46 24.28
C GLU A 27 7.23 -2.53 22.81
N ALA A 28 6.13 -3.21 22.48
CA ALA A 28 5.60 -3.22 21.12
C ALA A 28 5.29 -1.80 20.63
N LYS A 29 4.72 -0.95 21.49
CA LYS A 29 4.47 0.46 21.17
C LYS A 29 5.77 1.24 20.95
N SER A 30 6.76 1.06 21.82
CA SER A 30 8.07 1.71 21.68
C SER A 30 8.78 1.29 20.39
N ARG A 31 8.70 0.01 20.02
CA ARG A 31 9.26 -0.51 18.77
C ARG A 31 8.50 0.02 17.55
N LEU A 32 7.18 0.13 17.60
CA LEU A 32 6.39 0.78 16.54
C LEU A 32 6.73 2.26 16.36
N GLU A 33 7.00 2.99 17.45
CA GLU A 33 7.47 4.38 17.38
C GLU A 33 8.86 4.49 16.73
N LYS A 34 9.73 3.49 16.94
CA LYS A 34 11.09 3.43 16.39
C LYS A 34 11.15 2.95 14.94
N HIS A 35 10.36 1.94 14.59
CA HIS A 35 10.41 1.24 13.30
C HIS A 35 9.30 1.66 12.32
N GLY A 36 8.26 2.32 12.83
CA GLY A 36 7.05 2.63 12.05
C GLY A 36 6.10 1.43 11.96
N LEU A 37 4.95 1.68 11.32
CA LEU A 37 3.97 0.63 11.01
C LEU A 37 4.54 -0.34 9.99
N ASN A 38 4.13 -1.61 10.07
CA ASN A 38 4.39 -2.63 9.07
C ASN A 38 3.55 -2.38 7.81
N LYS A 39 3.88 -1.29 7.10
CA LYS A 39 3.23 -0.87 5.87
C LYS A 39 4.30 -0.52 4.85
N LEU A 40 4.14 -1.05 3.65
CA LEU A 40 5.01 -0.68 2.53
C LEU A 40 4.79 0.81 2.20
N PRO A 41 5.87 1.56 1.90
CA PRO A 41 5.74 2.96 1.51
C PRO A 41 4.86 3.08 0.27
N GLU A 42 3.82 3.89 0.36
CA GLU A 42 2.94 4.16 -0.78
C GLU A 42 3.66 5.06 -1.79
N ALA A 43 3.59 4.71 -3.07
CA ALA A 43 4.08 5.58 -4.14
C ALA A 43 3.36 6.94 -4.07
N PRO A 44 4.06 8.06 -4.29
CA PRO A 44 3.46 9.37 -4.27
C PRO A 44 2.36 9.43 -5.34
N ARG A 45 1.16 9.80 -4.90
CA ARG A 45 0.01 9.89 -5.79
C ARG A 45 0.07 11.20 -6.56
N PRO A 46 -0.28 11.20 -7.85
CA PRO A 46 -0.34 12.44 -8.59
C PRO A 46 -1.43 13.33 -7.97
N SER A 47 -1.10 14.61 -7.75
CA SER A 47 -2.08 15.58 -7.27
C SER A 47 -3.17 15.81 -8.31
N ALA A 48 -4.34 16.31 -7.91
CA ALA A 48 -5.42 16.64 -8.86
C ALA A 48 -4.94 17.56 -10.00
N PHE A 49 -4.02 18.48 -9.71
CA PHE A 49 -3.40 19.35 -10.71
C PHE A 49 -2.46 18.58 -11.65
N GLN A 50 -1.67 17.63 -11.13
CA GLN A 50 -0.83 16.78 -11.97
C GLN A 50 -1.67 15.85 -12.87
N ILE A 51 -2.77 15.31 -12.34
CA ILE A 51 -3.72 14.50 -13.13
C ILE A 51 -4.31 15.35 -14.26
N PHE A 52 -4.77 16.56 -13.94
CA PHE A 52 -5.30 17.50 -14.94
C PHE A 52 -4.27 17.82 -16.02
N LEU A 53 -3.03 18.16 -15.64
CA LEU A 53 -1.97 18.48 -16.59
C LEU A 53 -1.58 17.27 -17.46
N ASN A 54 -1.63 16.06 -16.89
CA ASN A 54 -1.37 14.84 -17.65
C ASN A 54 -2.43 14.57 -18.72
N GLN A 55 -3.66 15.08 -18.58
CA GLN A 55 -4.66 14.99 -19.66
C GLN A 55 -4.23 15.77 -20.91
N PHE A 56 -3.48 16.87 -20.76
CA PHE A 56 -2.96 17.64 -21.90
C PHE A 56 -1.74 16.99 -22.57
N LYS A 57 -1.17 15.94 -21.96
CA LYS A 57 -0.08 15.15 -22.54
C LYS A 57 -0.59 13.97 -23.36
N ASP A 58 -1.89 13.70 -23.34
CA ASP A 58 -2.49 12.65 -24.16
C ASP A 58 -2.36 13.01 -25.64
N LEU A 59 -1.98 12.03 -26.47
CA LEU A 59 -1.73 12.22 -27.89
C LEU A 59 -2.97 12.79 -28.61
N ILE A 60 -4.17 12.30 -28.27
CA ILE A 60 -5.42 12.75 -28.88
C ILE A 60 -5.70 14.20 -28.49
N VAL A 61 -5.48 14.54 -27.21
CA VAL A 61 -5.65 15.91 -26.72
C VAL A 61 -4.67 16.87 -27.39
N LEU A 62 -3.41 16.47 -27.58
CA LEU A 62 -2.41 17.27 -28.31
C LEU A 62 -2.84 17.53 -29.76
N ILE A 63 -3.36 16.52 -30.45
CA ILE A 63 -3.90 16.69 -31.82
C ILE A 63 -5.06 17.70 -31.83
N LEU A 64 -5.97 17.62 -30.86
CA LEU A 64 -7.09 18.56 -30.74
C LEU A 64 -6.62 19.99 -30.42
N ILE A 65 -5.60 20.16 -29.59
CA ILE A 65 -5.01 21.48 -29.32
C ILE A 65 -4.42 22.06 -30.61
N VAL A 66 -3.68 21.27 -31.39
CA VAL A 66 -3.13 21.71 -32.69
C VAL A 66 -4.26 22.08 -33.65
N ALA A 67 -5.33 21.29 -33.73
CA ALA A 67 -6.51 21.58 -34.54
C ALA A 67 -7.19 22.88 -34.11
N ALA A 68 -7.36 23.12 -32.81
CA ALA A 68 -7.94 24.35 -32.27
C ALA A 68 -7.09 25.58 -32.61
N VAL A 69 -5.77 25.47 -32.54
CA VAL A 69 -4.85 26.56 -32.91
C VAL A 69 -4.96 26.89 -34.40
N ILE A 70 -4.94 25.88 -35.28
CA ILE A 70 -5.05 26.07 -36.74
C ILE A 70 -6.41 26.71 -37.10
N SER A 71 -7.50 26.21 -36.50
CA SER A 71 -8.84 26.77 -36.71
C SER A 71 -8.93 28.23 -36.26
N GLY A 72 -8.31 28.56 -35.12
CA GLY A 72 -8.29 29.92 -34.58
C GLY A 72 -7.53 30.91 -35.48
N PHE A 73 -6.42 30.47 -36.08
CA PHE A 73 -5.68 31.28 -37.07
C PHE A 73 -6.42 31.44 -38.40
N THR A 74 -7.27 30.49 -38.77
CA THR A 74 -8.05 30.53 -40.02
C THR A 74 -9.28 31.46 -39.91
N GLY A 75 -9.53 32.03 -38.72
CA GLY A 75 -10.66 32.93 -38.46
C GLY A 75 -11.97 32.21 -38.13
N ASP A 76 -11.93 30.87 -38.00
CA ASP A 76 -13.07 30.05 -37.61
C ASP A 76 -13.15 29.94 -36.08
N HIS A 77 -13.58 31.05 -35.46
CA HIS A 77 -13.68 31.15 -34.01
C HIS A 77 -14.75 30.23 -33.42
N GLU A 78 -15.84 29.96 -34.17
CA GLU A 78 -16.93 29.08 -33.75
C GLU A 78 -16.41 27.65 -33.50
N SER A 79 -15.70 27.06 -34.47
CA SER A 79 -15.14 25.72 -34.34
C SER A 79 -14.07 25.63 -33.24
N SER A 80 -13.22 26.65 -33.14
CA SER A 80 -12.15 26.71 -32.14
C SER A 80 -12.72 26.72 -30.71
N ILE A 81 -13.78 27.48 -30.47
CA ILE A 81 -14.44 27.57 -29.16
C ILE A 81 -15.05 26.23 -28.77
N VAL A 82 -15.71 25.53 -29.70
CA VAL A 82 -16.28 24.20 -29.44
C VAL A 82 -15.19 23.20 -29.03
N ILE A 83 -14.05 23.18 -29.73
CA ILE A 83 -12.94 22.28 -29.39
C ILE A 83 -12.39 22.59 -27.99
N ILE A 84 -12.20 23.87 -27.66
CA ILE A 84 -11.72 24.28 -26.34
C ILE A 84 -12.68 23.83 -25.23
N ILE A 85 -14.00 23.97 -25.43
CA ILE A 85 -15.01 23.51 -24.47
C ILE A 85 -14.91 22.00 -24.27
N VAL A 86 -14.81 21.22 -25.35
CA VAL A 86 -14.67 19.75 -25.28
C VAL A 86 -13.40 19.36 -24.52
N LEU A 87 -12.28 20.06 -24.75
CA LEU A 87 -11.02 19.82 -24.02
C LEU A 87 -11.18 20.08 -22.51
N ILE A 88 -11.84 21.17 -22.12
CA ILE A 88 -12.09 21.50 -20.72
C ILE A 88 -12.98 20.44 -20.07
N ILE A 89 -14.06 20.04 -20.74
CA ILE A 89 -14.98 19.00 -20.24
C ILE A 89 -14.22 17.68 -20.06
N ASN A 90 -13.43 17.25 -21.04
CA ASN A 90 -12.65 16.02 -20.95
C ASN A 90 -11.62 16.06 -19.83
N ALA A 91 -10.94 17.20 -19.63
CA ALA A 91 -9.98 17.35 -18.55
C ALA A 91 -10.64 17.28 -17.16
N ILE A 92 -11.82 17.87 -16.98
CA ILE A 92 -12.60 17.80 -15.74
C ILE A 92 -13.12 16.37 -15.50
N LEU A 93 -13.75 15.77 -16.51
CA LEU A 93 -14.28 14.40 -16.41
C LEU A 93 -13.16 13.40 -16.16
N GLY A 94 -12.04 13.50 -16.87
CA GLY A 94 -10.87 12.64 -16.69
C GLY A 94 -10.26 12.79 -15.29
N THR A 95 -10.14 14.02 -14.78
CA THR A 95 -9.61 14.26 -13.42
C THR A 95 -10.54 13.68 -12.35
N THR A 96 -11.85 13.91 -12.45
CA THR A 96 -12.82 13.39 -11.48
C THR A 96 -12.93 11.87 -11.53
N GLN A 97 -12.92 11.25 -12.71
CA GLN A 97 -12.88 9.80 -12.87
C GLN A 97 -11.62 9.19 -12.23
N THR A 98 -10.46 9.80 -12.44
CA THR A 98 -9.20 9.32 -11.86
C THR A 98 -9.21 9.43 -10.33
N LEU A 99 -9.70 10.54 -9.79
CA LEU A 99 -9.82 10.73 -8.34
C LEU A 99 -10.82 9.75 -7.71
N ASN A 100 -11.95 9.51 -8.37
CA ASN A 100 -12.94 8.55 -7.90
C ASN A 100 -12.40 7.11 -7.92
N ALA A 101 -11.68 6.73 -8.98
CA ALA A 101 -11.03 5.42 -9.07
C ALA A 101 -10.02 5.22 -7.93
N GLN A 102 -9.20 6.24 -7.62
CA GLN A 102 -8.25 6.18 -6.51
C GLN A 102 -8.96 6.02 -5.15
N ARG A 103 -10.03 6.78 -4.91
CA ARG A 103 -10.82 6.67 -3.67
C ARG A 103 -11.41 5.27 -3.47
N SER A 104 -11.94 4.65 -4.53
CA SER A 104 -12.48 3.30 -4.44
C SER A 104 -11.41 2.28 -4.05
N VAL A 105 -10.21 2.39 -4.60
CA VAL A 105 -9.08 1.52 -4.23
C VAL A 105 -8.67 1.73 -2.77
N ASP A 106 -8.68 2.98 -2.28
CA ASP A 106 -8.34 3.26 -0.88
C ASP A 106 -9.33 2.67 0.11
N SER A 107 -10.62 2.81 -0.16
CA SER A 107 -11.67 2.25 0.69
C SER A 107 -11.55 0.73 0.76
N LEU A 108 -11.21 0.06 -0.34
CA LEU A 108 -10.96 -1.38 -0.35
C LEU A 108 -9.72 -1.75 0.48
N LYS A 109 -8.64 -0.97 0.40
CA LYS A 109 -7.42 -1.21 1.20
C LYS A 109 -7.68 -1.10 2.70
N GLN A 110 -8.42 -0.08 3.13
CA GLN A 110 -8.73 0.11 4.56
C GLN A 110 -9.62 -1.00 5.12
N LEU A 111 -10.52 -1.56 4.31
CA LEU A 111 -11.38 -2.69 4.70
C LEU A 111 -10.65 -4.04 4.71
N SER A 112 -9.49 -4.12 4.07
CA SER A 112 -8.79 -5.39 3.83
C SER A 112 -7.48 -5.53 4.60
N VAL A 113 -7.24 -4.70 5.62
CA VAL A 113 -6.03 -4.87 6.46
C VAL A 113 -6.09 -6.25 7.11
N PRO A 114 -5.18 -7.18 6.76
CA PRO A 114 -5.22 -8.53 7.33
C PRO A 114 -4.98 -8.45 8.83
N LYS A 115 -5.67 -9.31 9.57
CA LYS A 115 -5.43 -9.48 11.00
C LYS A 115 -4.43 -10.60 11.25
N VAL A 116 -3.68 -10.49 12.34
CA VAL A 116 -2.64 -11.44 12.73
C VAL A 116 -2.79 -11.78 14.19
N LYS A 117 -2.64 -13.06 14.53
CA LYS A 117 -2.60 -13.53 15.92
C LYS A 117 -1.17 -13.38 16.45
N VAL A 118 -1.02 -12.62 17.52
CA VAL A 118 0.26 -12.39 18.18
C VAL A 118 0.15 -12.74 19.66
N ILE A 119 1.29 -13.08 20.26
CA ILE A 119 1.41 -13.24 21.70
C ILE A 119 2.05 -11.96 22.24
N ARG A 120 1.32 -11.22 23.07
CA ARG A 120 1.87 -10.09 23.85
C ARG A 120 1.37 -10.15 25.28
N ASN A 121 2.19 -9.71 26.23
CA ASN A 121 1.93 -9.86 27.67
C ASN A 121 1.58 -11.32 28.08
N GLY A 122 2.11 -12.33 27.36
CA GLY A 122 1.78 -13.74 27.58
C GLY A 122 0.37 -14.17 27.15
N VAL A 123 -0.39 -13.29 26.48
CA VAL A 123 -1.77 -13.56 26.03
C VAL A 123 -1.85 -13.52 24.51
N LYS A 124 -2.61 -14.44 23.94
CA LYS A 124 -2.93 -14.45 22.51
C LYS A 124 -3.93 -13.34 22.20
N GLN A 125 -3.60 -12.49 21.25
CA GLN A 125 -4.48 -11.40 20.81
C GLN A 125 -4.39 -11.23 19.29
N GLU A 126 -5.48 -10.73 18.71
CA GLU A 126 -5.57 -10.43 17.28
C GLU A 126 -5.33 -8.94 17.06
N ILE A 127 -4.33 -8.60 16.24
CA ILE A 127 -3.98 -7.20 15.91
C ILE A 127 -4.02 -6.99 14.40
N ASN A 128 -4.10 -5.72 13.98
CA ASN A 128 -3.91 -5.38 12.58
C ASN A 128 -2.46 -5.68 12.16
N SER A 129 -2.26 -6.27 10.99
CA SER A 129 -0.93 -6.56 10.43
C SER A 129 0.01 -5.35 10.35
N GLU A 130 -0.55 -4.14 10.19
CA GLU A 130 0.22 -2.88 10.21
C GLU A 130 0.84 -2.56 11.59
N GLN A 131 0.29 -3.12 12.68
CA GLN A 131 0.79 -2.94 14.05
C GLN A 131 1.78 -4.02 14.49
N LEU A 132 2.15 -4.91 13.58
CA LEU A 132 3.19 -5.91 13.80
C LEU A 132 4.56 -5.22 13.85
N THR A 133 5.40 -5.64 14.78
CA THR A 133 6.74 -5.08 14.95
C THR A 133 7.80 -6.17 15.07
N VAL A 134 9.07 -5.77 14.96
CA VAL A 134 10.20 -6.69 15.05
C VAL A 134 10.25 -7.29 16.45
N GLY A 135 10.27 -8.63 16.53
CA GLY A 135 10.31 -9.39 17.79
C GLY A 135 8.94 -9.82 18.32
N ASP A 136 7.84 -9.50 17.62
CA ASP A 136 6.55 -10.13 17.88
C ASP A 136 6.62 -11.64 17.64
N ILE A 137 6.00 -12.42 18.53
CA ILE A 137 5.73 -13.83 18.30
C ILE A 137 4.35 -13.94 17.67
N ILE A 138 4.31 -14.56 16.50
CA ILE A 138 3.11 -14.74 15.71
C ILE A 138 2.72 -16.20 15.62
N GLU A 139 1.42 -16.45 15.69
CA GLU A 139 0.85 -17.78 15.54
C GLU A 139 0.11 -17.84 14.21
N PHE A 140 0.38 -18.89 13.43
CA PHE A 140 -0.28 -19.13 12.16
C PHE A 140 -1.09 -20.43 12.24
N GLU A 141 -2.33 -20.35 11.78
CA GLU A 141 -3.17 -21.51 11.52
C GLU A 141 -3.32 -21.76 10.01
N ALA A 142 -3.82 -22.94 9.66
CA ALA A 142 -4.10 -23.26 8.27
C ALA A 142 -5.15 -22.30 7.69
N GLY A 143 -4.77 -21.56 6.66
CA GLY A 143 -5.62 -20.54 6.02
C GLY A 143 -5.22 -19.10 6.34
N ASP A 144 -4.32 -18.89 7.31
CA ASP A 144 -3.83 -17.55 7.63
C ASP A 144 -2.84 -17.04 6.56
N MET A 145 -2.87 -15.73 6.31
CA MET A 145 -1.97 -15.06 5.37
C MET A 145 -0.65 -14.70 6.07
N ILE A 146 0.48 -14.97 5.42
CA ILE A 146 1.80 -14.53 5.89
C ILE A 146 1.98 -13.05 5.52
N VAL A 147 1.95 -12.16 6.51
CA VAL A 147 2.01 -10.69 6.30
C VAL A 147 3.39 -10.06 6.57
N ALA A 148 4.34 -10.84 7.07
CA ALA A 148 5.68 -10.38 7.40
C ALA A 148 6.69 -11.55 7.36
N ASP A 149 7.96 -11.21 7.17
CA ASP A 149 9.06 -12.17 7.28
C ASP A 149 9.22 -12.61 8.74
N ALA A 150 9.18 -13.92 8.97
CA ALA A 150 9.26 -14.50 10.31
C ALA A 150 10.23 -15.68 10.36
N ARG A 151 10.79 -15.91 11.55
CA ARG A 151 11.53 -17.13 11.85
C ARG A 151 10.60 -18.12 12.53
N ILE A 152 10.57 -19.35 12.01
CA ILE A 152 9.85 -20.45 12.62
C ILE A 152 10.59 -20.85 13.91
N ILE A 153 9.91 -20.73 15.06
CA ILE A 153 10.40 -21.16 16.38
C ILE A 153 9.90 -22.56 16.69
N GLU A 154 8.60 -22.79 16.44
CA GLU A 154 7.93 -24.09 16.58
C GLU A 154 7.06 -24.34 15.34
N ALA A 155 6.97 -25.59 14.90
CA ALA A 155 6.11 -25.98 13.79
C ALA A 155 5.55 -27.39 14.00
N SER A 156 4.25 -27.53 13.82
CA SER A 156 3.54 -28.81 13.79
C SER A 156 2.83 -28.95 12.44
N SER A 157 3.20 -29.96 11.66
CA SER A 157 2.58 -30.28 10.35
C SER A 157 2.48 -29.09 9.37
N LEU A 158 3.52 -28.25 9.31
CA LEU A 158 3.54 -27.08 8.44
C LEU A 158 3.61 -27.53 6.97
N GLN A 159 2.53 -27.31 6.23
CA GLN A 159 2.42 -27.67 4.82
C GLN A 159 2.28 -26.41 3.98
N ARG A 160 3.19 -26.21 3.03
CA ARG A 160 3.03 -25.13 2.03
C ARG A 160 1.92 -25.54 1.08
N LEU A 161 0.82 -24.78 1.03
CA LEU A 161 -0.11 -24.86 -0.10
C LEU A 161 0.62 -24.25 -1.31
N GLY A 162 0.88 -25.05 -2.34
CA GLY A 162 1.52 -24.57 -3.56
C GLY A 162 0.65 -23.50 -4.23
N CYS A 163 1.28 -22.42 -4.71
CA CYS A 163 0.63 -21.47 -5.61
C CYS A 163 0.10 -22.24 -6.84
N LEU A 164 -1.21 -22.17 -7.07
CA LEU A 164 -1.83 -22.40 -8.38
C LEU A 164 -1.77 -21.10 -9.19
#